data_AF-A0A356E9D0-F1
#
_entry.id   AF-A0A356E9D0-F1
#
_cell.length_a   1.000
_cell.length_b   1.000
_cell.length_c   1.000
_cell.angle_alpha   90.00
_cell.angle_beta   90.00
_cell.angle_gamma   90.00
#
_symmetry.space_group_name_H-M   'P 1'
#
loop_
_entity.id
_entity.type
_entity.pdbx_description
1 polymer ?
#
loop_
_entity_poly.entity_id
_entity_poly.type
_entity_poly.pdbx_seq_one_letter_code
_entity_poly.pdbx_strand_id
1 'polypeptide(L)' 'MGIALVERIDNYDQRFGGIGRLYGQVTLQRLRQAHICVIGIGGVGSWAVEALARSG' A
#
# COMPACT_ATOMS: atom_id res chain seq x y z
N MET A 1 9.60 -34.03 6.39
CA MET A 1 10.34 -32.86 6.88
C MET A 1 10.39 -31.84 5.75
N GLY A 2 9.38 -31.01 5.48
CA GLY A 2 8.35 -30.47 6.37
C GLY A 2 8.51 -28.95 6.57
N ILE A 3 8.93 -28.22 5.54
CA ILE A 3 8.82 -26.76 5.45
C ILE A 3 8.54 -26.43 3.99
N ALA A 4 7.26 -26.55 3.61
CA ALA A 4 6.76 -25.75 2.51
C ALA A 4 7.03 -24.29 2.91
N LEU A 5 7.91 -23.63 2.18
CA LEU A 5 8.00 -22.18 2.17
C LEU A 5 6.56 -21.67 2.09
N VAL A 6 6.11 -20.98 3.13
CA VAL A 6 4.87 -20.21 3.07
C VAL A 6 5.08 -19.23 1.93
N GLU A 7 4.50 -19.53 0.77
CA GLU A 7 4.48 -18.61 -0.35
C GLU A 7 3.83 -17.33 0.21
N ARG A 8 4.57 -16.22 0.22
CA ARG A 8 3.96 -14.95 0.60
C ARG A 8 2.91 -14.66 -0.45
N ILE A 9 1.65 -14.84 -0.07
CA ILE A 9 0.52 -14.49 -0.93
C ILE A 9 0.64 -12.99 -1.20
N ASP A 10 1.05 -12.62 -2.41
CA ASP A 10 0.96 -11.24 -2.88
C ASP A 10 -0.52 -10.95 -3.14
N ASN A 11 -1.18 -10.35 -2.14
CA ASN A 11 -2.59 -9.95 -2.21
C ASN A 11 -2.75 -8.47 -2.54
N TYR A 12 -1.74 -7.83 -3.11
CA TYR A 12 -1.73 -6.39 -3.39
C TYR A 12 -2.97 -5.94 -4.15
N ASP A 13 -3.34 -6.66 -5.21
CA ASP A 13 -4.52 -6.32 -6.03
C ASP A 13 -5.84 -6.52 -5.28
N GLN A 14 -5.90 -7.48 -4.35
CA GLN A 14 -7.07 -7.66 -3.49
C GLN A 14 -7.23 -6.48 -2.51
N ARG A 15 -6.12 -5.93 -2.00
CA ARG A 15 -6.12 -4.82 -1.04
C ARG A 15 -6.34 -3.46 -1.71
N PHE A 16 -5.72 -3.23 -2.87
CA PHE A 16 -5.65 -1.90 -3.50
C PHE A 16 -6.36 -1.82 -4.85
N GLY A 17 -7.04 -2.88 -5.31
CA GLY A 17 -7.80 -2.87 -6.55
C GLY A 17 -8.85 -1.74 -6.62
N GLY A 18 -9.38 -1.30 -5.47
CA GLY A 18 -10.26 -0.13 -5.37
C GLY A 18 -9.57 1.18 -5.80
N ILE A 19 -8.33 1.40 -5.37
CA ILE A 19 -7.51 2.56 -5.78
C ILE A 19 -7.27 2.52 -7.28
N GLY A 20 -6.93 1.35 -7.83
CA GLY A 20 -6.73 1.19 -9.28
C GLY A 20 -7.98 1.46 -10.13
N ARG A 21 -9.17 1.16 -9.60
CA ARG A 21 -10.45 1.50 -10.26
C ARG A 21 -10.78 2.99 -10.19
N LEU A 22 -10.38 3.68 -9.12
CA LEU A 22 -10.68 5.09 -8.91
C LEU A 22 -9.68 6.02 -9.61
N TYR A 23 -8.38 5.75 -9.47
CA TYR A 23 -7.29 6.61 -9.97
C TYR A 23 -6.57 6.07 -11.21
N GLY A 24 -6.94 4.87 -11.66
CA GLY A 24 -6.34 4.19 -12.80
C GLY A 24 -5.13 3.33 -12.44
N GLN A 25 -4.88 2.29 -13.25
CA GLN A 25 -3.80 1.32 -13.00
C GLN A 25 -2.40 1.95 -13.07
N VAL A 26 -2.19 2.93 -13.96
CA VAL A 26 -0.92 3.68 -14.03
C VAL A 26 -0.63 4.41 -12.72
N THR A 27 -1.64 5.02 -12.11
CA THR A 27 -1.49 5.72 -10.83
C THR A 27 -1.23 4.72 -9.70
N LEU A 28 -1.95 3.60 -9.67
CA LEU A 28 -1.72 2.55 -8.67
C LEU A 28 -0.28 2.02 -8.70
N GLN A 29 0.31 1.84 -9.89
CA GLN A 29 1.71 1.43 -10.03
C GLN A 29 2.68 2.50 -9.55
N ARG A 30 2.39 3.79 -9.81
CA ARG A 30 3.20 4.90 -9.28
C ARG A 30 3.16 4.97 -7.76
N LEU A 31 1.99 4.78 -7.16
CA LEU A 31 1.83 4.75 -5.70
C LEU A 31 2.60 3.57 -5.08
N ARG A 32 2.48 2.36 -5.66
CA ARG A 32 3.24 1.16 -5.24
C ARG A 32 4.76 1.38 -5.18
N GLN A 33 5.29 2.20 -6.09
CA GLN A 33 6.72 2.48 -6.21
C GLN A 33 7.16 3.73 -5.45
N ALA A 34 6.22 4.51 -4.90
CA ALA A 34 6.53 5.73 -4.19
C ALA A 34 7.15 5.44 -2.82
N HIS A 35 8.12 6.26 -2.41
CA HIS A 35 8.66 6.26 -1.06
C HIS A 35 8.46 7.63 -0.44
N ILE A 36 7.61 7.71 0.57
CA ILE A 36 7.15 8.99 1.14
C ILE A 36 7.61 9.07 2.59
N CYS A 37 8.26 10.17 2.95
CA CYS A 37 8.63 10.48 4.32
C CYS A 37 7.57 11.40 4.95
N VAL A 38 7.04 11.01 6.10
CA VAL A 38 6.18 11.87 6.92
C VAL A 38 6.97 12.29 8.16
N ILE A 39 7.24 13.58 8.30
CA ILE A 39 7.95 14.14 9.45
C ILE A 39 6.93 14.60 10.48
N GLY A 40 6.95 13.95 11.65
CA GLY A 40 6.02 14.20 12.76
C GLY A 40 4.80 13.29 12.70
N ILE A 41 4.69 12.35 13.64
CA ILE A 41 3.58 11.37 13.73
C ILE A 41 2.62 11.76 14.88
N GLY A 42 2.21 13.04 14.88
CA GLY A 42 1.20 13.57 15.80
C GLY A 42 -0.20 13.51 15.19
N GLY A 43 -1.12 14.34 15.69
CA GLY A 43 -2.54 14.32 15.28
C GLY A 43 -2.84 14.62 13.82
N VAL A 44 -1.85 14.98 13.00
CA VAL A 44 -1.98 15.12 11.53
C VAL A 44 -1.21 13.99 10.83
N GLY A 45 0.05 13.79 11.20
CA GLY A 45 0.91 12.82 10.55
C GLY A 45 0.43 11.38 10.70
N SER A 46 -0.24 11.03 11.81
CA SER A 46 -0.83 9.71 11.98
C SER A 46 -1.88 9.40 10.90
N TRP A 47 -2.79 10.34 10.63
CA TRP A 47 -3.79 10.20 9.57
C TRP A 47 -3.18 10.24 8.17
N ALA A 48 -2.15 11.05 7.97
CA ALA A 48 -1.42 11.07 6.70
C ALA A 48 -0.80 9.69 6.40
N VAL A 49 -0.11 9.10 7.38
CA VAL A 49 0.47 7.74 7.23
C VAL A 49 -0.63 6.70 7.00
N GLU A 50 -1.75 6.78 7.72
CA GLU A 50 -2.87 5.87 7.50
C GLU A 50 -3.45 5.97 6.09
N ALA A 51 -3.65 7.20 5.58
CA ALA A 51 -4.14 7.42 4.24
C ALA A 51 -3.16 6.86 3.19
N LEU A 52 -1.86 7.08 3.35
CA LEU A 52 -0.82 6.54 2.47
C LEU A 52 -0.82 5.01 2.46
N ALA A 53 -0.83 4.37 3.64
CA ALA A 53 -0.84 2.92 3.76
C ALA A 53 -2.10 2.24 3.16
N ARG A 54 -3.20 2.98 3.04
CA ARG A 54 -4.46 2.51 2.45
C ARG A 54 -4.59 2.82 0.95
N SER A 55 -3.60 3.49 0.36
CA SER A 55 -3.67 4.01 -1.01
C SER A 55 -2.75 3.33 -2.01
N GLY A 56 -1.96 2.33 -1.60
CA GLY A 56 -1.06 1.57 -2.48
C GLY A 56 0.35 1.50 -1.94
#